data_AF-A0A8T4BBH4-F1
#
_entry.id   AF-A0A8T4BBH4-F1
#
_cell.length_a   1.000
_cell.length_b   1.000
_cell.length_c   1.000
_cell.angle_alpha   90.00
_cell.angle_beta   90.00
_cell.angle_gamma   90.00
#
_symmetry.space_group_name_H-M   'P 1'
#
loop_
_entity.id
_entity.type
_entity.pdbx_description
1 polymer ?
#
loop_
_entity_poly.entity_id
_entity_poly.type
_entity_poly.pdbx_seq_one_letter_code
_entity_poly.pdbx_strand_id
1 'polypeptide(L)'
;PFVFWKDTSGRWFDRSTASLLIANGSLDDLHGFFSQAGEGYETSVVLSKDGKVTTKGGAGGGTSEDDEVLCPCPVCDHGSIRITKSAYNCDNPECTFRGMQNVMCKRMITPDEAKPIFTEGKSILLEEFTSKRNKPFNAFLVLEKNRVKYDFPPRAAAADAKRFPVVPGVVAICPQTKANIIETETHYTTEDSSTSCKIHIERCISKRDITREEAKTLIETGSVGPFDDFISKKTNNPFAASLYLKKNQAIGYKFAKRS
;
A
#
# COMPACT_ATOMS: atom_id res chain seq x y z
N PRO A 1 17.64 -14.17 23.64
CA PRO A 1 17.24 -13.79 25.02
C PRO A 1 15.75 -13.42 25.05
N PHE A 2 14.96 -14.10 25.89
CA PHE A 2 13.56 -13.77 26.12
C PHE A 2 13.46 -12.56 27.07
N VAL A 3 12.77 -11.50 26.64
CA VAL A 3 12.60 -10.27 27.45
C VAL A 3 11.12 -9.92 27.48
N PHE A 4 10.54 -9.98 28.69
CA PHE A 4 9.15 -9.58 28.95
C PHE A 4 9.14 -8.23 29.67
N TRP A 5 8.51 -7.22 29.07
CA TRP A 5 8.42 -5.89 29.64
C TRP A 5 7.24 -5.80 30.60
N LYS A 6 7.48 -5.33 31.84
CA LYS A 6 6.46 -5.20 32.89
C LYS A 6 5.34 -4.22 32.53
N ASP A 7 5.64 -3.23 31.70
CA ASP A 7 4.65 -2.35 31.09
C ASP A 7 4.54 -2.71 29.61
N THR A 8 3.35 -3.15 29.19
CA THR A 8 3.06 -3.44 27.79
C THR A 8 1.69 -2.88 27.43
N SER A 9 1.65 -2.07 26.36
CA SER A 9 0.43 -1.41 25.87
C SER A 9 -0.27 -0.53 26.92
N GLY A 10 0.49 0.08 27.84
CA GLY A 10 -0.05 1.00 28.86
C GLY A 10 -0.68 0.29 30.06
N ARG A 11 -0.50 -1.04 30.17
CA ARG A 11 -0.93 -1.85 31.31
C ARG A 11 0.29 -2.41 32.04
N TRP A 12 0.29 -2.27 33.36
CA TRP A 12 1.26 -2.93 34.22
C TRP A 12 0.89 -4.41 34.44
N PHE A 13 1.82 -5.31 34.15
CA PHE A 13 1.65 -6.74 34.37
C PHE A 13 2.28 -7.16 35.70
N ASP A 14 1.42 -7.42 36.68
CA ASP A 14 1.84 -8.01 37.95
C ASP A 14 2.44 -9.39 37.78
N ARG A 15 3.22 -9.82 38.77
CA ARG A 15 3.95 -11.09 38.74
C ARG A 15 3.05 -12.30 38.50
N SER A 16 1.84 -12.32 39.07
CA SER A 16 0.84 -13.38 38.88
C SER A 16 0.33 -13.41 37.44
N THR A 17 -0.11 -12.27 36.92
CA THR A 17 -0.61 -12.13 35.54
C THR A 17 0.48 -12.45 34.51
N ALA A 18 1.70 -11.96 34.74
CA ALA A 18 2.84 -12.25 33.87
C ALA A 18 3.17 -13.75 33.86
N SER A 19 3.13 -14.42 35.01
CA SER A 19 3.37 -15.86 35.10
C SER A 19 2.30 -16.66 34.35
N LEU A 20 1.03 -16.28 34.49
CA LEU A 20 -0.09 -16.89 33.75
C LEU A 20 0.04 -16.68 32.24
N LEU A 21 0.41 -15.48 31.79
CA LEU A 21 0.60 -15.19 30.36
C LEU A 21 1.79 -15.96 29.77
N ILE A 22 2.87 -16.12 30.52
CA ILE A 22 4.03 -16.92 30.09
C ILE A 22 3.69 -18.41 30.02
N ALA A 23 2.90 -18.92 30.96
CA ALA A 23 2.50 -20.32 31.01
C ALA A 23 1.47 -20.68 29.93
N ASN A 24 0.43 -19.86 29.77
CA ASN A 24 -0.68 -20.13 28.86
C ASN A 24 -0.43 -19.60 27.44
N GLY A 25 0.51 -18.66 27.26
CA GLY A 25 0.79 -18.01 25.98
C GLY A 25 -0.26 -16.98 25.56
N SER A 26 -1.49 -17.06 26.08
CA SER A 26 -2.54 -16.06 25.90
C SER A 26 -3.41 -15.93 27.15
N LEU A 27 -3.98 -14.74 27.34
CA LEU A 27 -5.00 -14.47 28.35
C LEU A 27 -6.16 -13.71 27.69
N ASP A 28 -7.38 -14.14 28.00
CA ASP A 28 -8.61 -13.51 27.49
C ASP A 28 -9.23 -12.57 28.52
N ASP A 29 -10.02 -11.58 28.04
CA ASP A 29 -10.79 -10.62 28.84
C ASP A 29 -10.00 -9.90 29.94
N LEU A 30 -8.80 -9.44 29.59
CA LEU A 30 -7.91 -8.78 30.54
C LEU A 30 -8.23 -7.29 30.62
N HIS A 31 -8.63 -6.83 31.81
CA HIS A 31 -8.89 -5.41 32.11
C HIS A 31 -7.59 -4.62 32.38
N GLY A 32 -7.68 -3.28 32.37
CA GLY A 32 -6.58 -2.37 32.72
C GLY A 32 -5.79 -1.84 31.53
N PHE A 33 -6.35 -1.90 30.32
CA PHE A 33 -5.85 -1.18 29.15
C PHE A 33 -6.59 0.13 29.00
N PHE A 34 -5.89 1.18 28.59
CA PHE A 34 -6.46 2.51 28.39
C PHE A 34 -6.37 2.92 26.91
N SER A 35 -7.45 3.47 26.37
CA SER A 35 -7.49 4.04 25.03
C SER A 35 -6.70 5.35 24.97
N GLN A 36 -6.44 5.87 23.76
CA GLN A 36 -5.84 7.21 23.63
C GLN A 36 -6.71 8.33 24.22
N ALA A 37 -8.01 8.08 24.43
CA ALA A 37 -8.94 8.99 25.10
C ALA A 37 -8.99 8.79 26.63
N GLY A 38 -8.23 7.82 27.18
CA GLY A 38 -8.18 7.54 28.62
C GLY A 38 -9.29 6.59 29.12
N GLU A 39 -10.08 6.00 28.23
CA GLU A 39 -11.13 5.04 28.60
C GLU A 39 -10.55 3.64 28.81
N GLY A 40 -10.91 3.00 29.92
CA GLY A 40 -10.54 1.62 30.21
C GLY A 40 -11.29 0.64 29.30
N TYR A 41 -10.61 -0.35 28.73
CA TYR A 41 -11.24 -1.43 27.98
C TYR A 41 -10.62 -2.79 28.31
N GLU A 42 -11.39 -3.86 28.08
CA GLU A 42 -10.97 -5.24 28.24
C GLU A 42 -10.50 -5.79 26.88
N THR A 43 -9.41 -6.54 26.87
CA THR A 43 -8.90 -7.16 25.64
C THR A 43 -8.11 -8.41 25.95
N SER A 44 -8.14 -9.37 25.03
CA SER A 44 -7.29 -10.55 25.08
C SER A 44 -5.86 -10.19 24.65
N VAL A 45 -4.86 -10.79 25.28
CA VAL A 45 -3.44 -10.61 24.96
C VAL A 45 -2.76 -11.93 24.63
N VAL A 46 -1.84 -11.89 23.67
CA VAL A 46 -1.04 -13.03 23.20
C VAL A 46 0.43 -12.70 23.33
N LEU A 47 1.21 -13.64 23.86
CA LEU A 47 2.66 -13.54 23.99
C LEU A 47 3.36 -14.19 22.79
N SER A 48 4.15 -13.40 22.07
CA SER A 48 5.01 -13.88 20.98
C SER A 48 6.26 -14.56 21.52
N LYS A 49 6.87 -15.46 20.72
CA LYS A 49 8.12 -16.18 21.09
C LYS A 49 9.30 -15.26 21.42
N ASP A 50 9.28 -14.04 20.88
CA ASP A 50 10.27 -12.99 21.16
C ASP A 50 10.03 -12.22 22.47
N GLY A 51 9.00 -12.57 23.25
CA GLY A 51 8.63 -11.89 24.50
C GLY A 51 7.71 -10.66 24.33
N LYS A 52 7.26 -10.40 23.10
CA LYS A 52 6.36 -9.29 22.79
C LYS A 52 4.89 -9.65 23.03
N VAL A 53 4.20 -8.87 23.85
CA VAL A 53 2.74 -8.98 24.07
C VAL A 53 2.00 -8.19 22.99
N THR A 54 0.99 -8.81 22.37
CA THR A 54 0.10 -8.18 21.37
C THR A 54 -1.35 -8.46 21.72
N THR A 55 -2.23 -7.48 21.54
CA THR A 55 -3.67 -7.67 21.75
C THR A 55 -4.27 -8.53 20.63
N LYS A 56 -5.13 -9.47 21.00
CA LYS A 56 -5.92 -10.32 20.10
C LYS A 56 -7.18 -9.54 19.72
N GLY A 57 -6.95 -8.49 18.95
CA GLY A 57 -7.95 -7.50 18.59
C GLY A 57 -7.21 -6.34 17.96
N GLY A 58 -7.37 -6.17 16.65
CA GLY A 58 -6.87 -4.99 15.95
C GLY A 58 -7.48 -3.73 16.57
N ALA A 59 -6.86 -2.58 16.33
CA ALA A 59 -7.26 -1.27 16.86
C ALA A 59 -8.63 -0.75 16.35
N GLY A 60 -9.57 -1.62 16.02
CA GLY A 60 -10.96 -1.31 15.74
C GLY A 60 -11.82 -2.09 16.72
N GLY A 61 -12.66 -1.38 17.49
CA GLY A 61 -13.57 -1.98 18.46
C GLY A 61 -14.35 -3.16 17.87
N GLY A 62 -14.62 -4.16 18.71
CA GLY A 62 -15.41 -5.33 18.35
C GLY A 62 -16.74 -4.94 17.74
N THR A 63 -17.21 -5.72 16.77
CA THR A 63 -18.55 -5.60 16.21
C THR A 63 -19.58 -6.02 17.25
N SER A 64 -20.68 -5.28 17.31
CA SER A 64 -21.87 -5.62 18.09
C SER A 64 -22.99 -6.08 17.15
N GLU A 65 -23.93 -6.91 17.64
CA GLU A 65 -25.02 -7.44 16.81
C GLU A 65 -25.93 -6.33 16.23
N ASP A 66 -25.93 -5.14 16.85
CA ASP A 66 -26.66 -3.94 16.44
C ASP A 66 -26.03 -3.18 15.25
N ASP A 67 -24.78 -3.49 14.86
CA ASP A 67 -24.09 -2.75 13.80
C ASP A 67 -24.63 -3.14 12.40
N GLU A 68 -24.89 -2.14 11.55
CA GLU A 68 -25.43 -2.33 10.20
C GLU A 68 -24.49 -3.16 9.31
N VAL A 69 -25.05 -4.13 8.59
CA VAL A 69 -24.30 -5.00 7.67
C VAL A 69 -24.13 -4.33 6.31
N LEU A 70 -22.89 -4.08 5.90
CA LEU A 70 -22.57 -3.45 4.63
C LEU A 70 -22.50 -4.46 3.47
N CYS A 71 -21.73 -5.53 3.63
CA CYS A 71 -21.48 -6.55 2.60
C CYS A 71 -20.85 -7.83 3.19
N PRO A 72 -20.87 -8.96 2.45
CA PRO A 72 -20.11 -10.15 2.82
C PRO A 72 -18.59 -9.86 2.90
N CYS A 73 -17.88 -10.54 3.79
CA CYS A 73 -16.44 -10.35 3.93
C CYS A 73 -15.69 -10.96 2.74
N PRO A 74 -14.83 -10.19 2.05
CA PRO A 74 -14.00 -10.73 0.96
C PRO A 74 -12.81 -11.57 1.45
N VAL A 75 -12.56 -11.63 2.76
CA VAL A 75 -11.42 -12.34 3.36
C VAL A 75 -11.83 -13.65 4.03
N CYS A 76 -13.07 -13.74 4.51
CA CYS A 76 -13.62 -14.97 5.07
C CYS A 76 -15.01 -15.26 4.50
N ASP A 77 -15.27 -16.51 4.17
CA ASP A 77 -16.53 -16.92 3.53
C ASP A 77 -17.73 -16.93 4.49
N HIS A 78 -17.50 -16.86 5.80
CA HIS A 78 -18.53 -17.01 6.83
C HIS A 78 -18.89 -15.71 7.55
N GLY A 79 -18.20 -14.60 7.27
CA GLY A 79 -18.37 -13.34 7.99
C GLY A 79 -18.92 -12.23 7.11
N SER A 80 -19.57 -11.24 7.74
CA SER A 80 -20.04 -10.02 7.08
C SER A 80 -19.28 -8.80 7.61
N ILE A 81 -19.05 -7.82 6.74
CA ILE A 81 -18.51 -6.51 7.14
C ILE A 81 -19.63 -5.67 7.72
N ARG A 82 -19.47 -5.23 8.96
CA ARG A 82 -20.38 -4.33 9.67
C ARG A 82 -19.78 -2.93 9.79
N ILE A 83 -20.66 -1.94 9.83
CA ILE A 83 -20.31 -0.53 9.99
C ILE A 83 -20.30 -0.19 11.48
N THR A 84 -19.10 -0.03 12.05
CA THR A 84 -18.90 0.46 13.41
C THR A 84 -18.67 1.97 13.39
N LYS A 85 -18.84 2.65 14.54
CA LYS A 85 -18.62 4.11 14.71
C LYS A 85 -17.28 4.64 14.17
N SER A 86 -16.24 3.81 14.16
CA SER A 86 -14.87 4.21 13.78
C SER A 86 -14.22 3.33 12.70
N ALA A 87 -14.89 2.26 12.26
CA ALA A 87 -14.30 1.30 11.32
C ALA A 87 -15.36 0.41 10.66
N TYR A 88 -14.97 -0.21 9.57
CA TYR A 88 -15.63 -1.35 8.93
C TYR A 88 -14.89 -2.62 9.36
N ASN A 89 -15.53 -3.46 10.15
CA ASN A 89 -14.95 -4.67 10.72
C ASN A 89 -15.74 -5.91 10.31
N CYS A 90 -15.08 -7.05 10.26
CA CYS A 90 -15.77 -8.32 10.03
C CYS A 90 -16.35 -8.84 11.34
N ASP A 91 -17.57 -9.39 11.28
CA ASP A 91 -18.26 -9.97 12.42
C ASP A 91 -17.58 -11.25 12.95
N ASN A 92 -16.85 -11.96 12.09
CA ASN A 92 -16.19 -13.19 12.50
C ASN A 92 -14.87 -12.89 13.25
N PRO A 93 -14.74 -13.26 14.53
CA PRO A 93 -13.53 -13.03 15.32
C PRO A 93 -12.31 -13.84 14.84
N GLU A 94 -12.53 -14.93 14.09
CA GLU A 94 -11.45 -15.72 13.49
C GLU A 94 -10.97 -15.15 12.14
N CYS A 95 -11.62 -14.08 11.65
CA CYS A 95 -11.24 -13.47 10.39
C CYS A 95 -9.87 -12.78 10.50
N THR A 96 -9.02 -12.99 9.49
CA THR A 96 -7.70 -12.34 9.42
C THR A 96 -7.75 -10.88 8.93
N PHE A 97 -8.94 -10.40 8.58
CA PHE A 97 -9.17 -9.03 8.14
C PHE A 97 -8.91 -8.05 9.28
N ARG A 98 -8.09 -7.04 9.01
CA ARG A 98 -7.67 -6.09 10.05
C ARG A 98 -8.66 -4.97 10.35
N GLY A 99 -9.78 -4.93 9.63
CA GLY A 99 -10.68 -3.78 9.64
C GLY A 99 -10.17 -2.65 8.73
N MET A 100 -11.10 -1.84 8.25
CA MET A 100 -10.83 -0.59 7.54
C MET A 100 -11.36 0.57 8.37
N GLN A 101 -10.53 1.55 8.74
CA GLN A 101 -11.04 2.74 9.45
C GLN A 101 -12.01 3.52 8.56
N ASN A 102 -13.10 4.02 9.14
CA ASN A 102 -14.05 4.87 8.41
C ASN A 102 -13.48 6.28 8.15
N VAL A 103 -12.46 6.70 8.91
CA VAL A 103 -11.70 7.91 8.66
C VAL A 103 -10.28 7.55 8.21
N MET A 104 -9.97 7.84 6.95
CA MET A 104 -8.72 7.51 6.26
C MET A 104 -8.02 8.82 5.87
N CYS A 105 -6.84 9.11 6.42
CA CYS A 105 -6.07 10.33 6.11
C CYS A 105 -6.90 11.63 6.20
N LYS A 106 -7.67 11.77 7.30
CA LYS A 106 -8.59 12.90 7.59
C LYS A 106 -9.82 13.01 6.67
N ARG A 107 -10.04 12.07 5.76
CA ARG A 107 -11.26 11.95 4.96
C ARG A 107 -12.17 10.87 5.56
N MET A 108 -13.46 11.17 5.67
CA MET A 108 -14.47 10.16 5.97
C MET A 108 -14.80 9.37 4.71
N ILE A 109 -14.74 8.05 4.80
CA ILE A 109 -15.19 7.15 3.74
C ILE A 109 -16.65 6.81 4.02
N THR A 110 -17.52 7.02 3.04
CA THR A 110 -18.94 6.68 3.18
C THR A 110 -19.17 5.19 2.96
N PRO A 111 -20.28 4.61 3.48
CA PRO A 111 -20.63 3.21 3.21
C PRO A 111 -20.70 2.88 1.72
N ASP A 112 -21.19 3.84 0.90
CA ASP A 112 -21.28 3.69 -0.55
C ASP A 112 -19.92 3.64 -1.23
N GLU A 113 -18.92 4.40 -0.74
CA GLU A 113 -17.53 4.33 -1.20
C GLU A 113 -16.82 3.06 -0.72
N ALA A 114 -17.19 2.56 0.46
CA ALA A 114 -16.59 1.37 1.07
C ALA A 114 -17.06 0.07 0.41
N LYS A 115 -18.33 -0.01 0.00
CA LYS A 115 -18.92 -1.18 -0.65
C LYS A 115 -18.13 -1.71 -1.86
N PRO A 116 -17.76 -0.90 -2.88
CA PRO A 116 -16.99 -1.38 -4.03
C PRO A 116 -15.58 -1.86 -3.64
N ILE A 117 -14.99 -1.32 -2.58
CA ILE A 117 -13.67 -1.78 -2.09
C ILE A 117 -13.75 -3.24 -1.64
N PHE A 118 -14.85 -3.63 -0.99
CA PHE A 118 -15.03 -4.99 -0.50
C PHE A 118 -15.59 -5.95 -1.55
N THR A 119 -16.44 -5.48 -2.48
CA THR A 119 -17.02 -6.33 -3.52
C THR A 119 -16.14 -6.48 -4.75
N GLU A 120 -15.58 -5.38 -5.26
CA GLU A 120 -14.74 -5.34 -6.47
C GLU A 120 -13.25 -5.40 -6.14
N GLY A 121 -12.88 -5.15 -4.87
CA GLY A 121 -11.49 -5.11 -4.43
C GLY A 121 -10.79 -3.77 -4.66
N LYS A 122 -11.45 -2.81 -5.32
CA LYS A 122 -10.90 -1.49 -5.66
C LYS A 122 -11.98 -0.40 -5.62
N SER A 123 -11.67 0.76 -5.04
CA SER A 123 -12.55 1.95 -5.09
C SER A 123 -12.43 2.71 -6.40
N ILE A 124 -13.36 3.64 -6.61
CA ILE A 124 -13.18 4.78 -7.51
C ILE A 124 -12.02 5.68 -7.05
N LEU A 125 -11.63 6.65 -7.89
CA LEU A 125 -10.64 7.66 -7.50
C LEU A 125 -11.25 8.53 -6.40
N LEU A 126 -10.74 8.40 -5.18
CA LEU A 126 -11.17 9.19 -4.04
C LEU A 126 -10.25 10.41 -3.92
N GLU A 127 -10.87 11.58 -3.78
CA GLU A 127 -10.20 12.88 -3.72
C GLU A 127 -10.13 13.40 -2.28
N GLU A 128 -9.37 14.47 -2.06
CA GLU A 128 -9.31 15.19 -0.76
C GLU A 128 -8.68 14.42 0.42
N PHE A 129 -7.86 13.40 0.17
CA PHE A 129 -7.05 12.84 1.25
C PHE A 129 -5.99 13.83 1.69
N THR A 130 -5.77 13.95 3.00
CA THR A 130 -4.74 14.82 3.54
C THR A 130 -3.59 14.01 4.15
N SER A 131 -2.40 14.15 3.58
CA SER A 131 -1.19 13.47 4.07
C SER A 131 -0.77 13.96 5.47
N LYS A 132 0.13 13.22 6.13
CA LYS A 132 0.74 13.66 7.41
C LYS A 132 1.41 15.04 7.33
N ARG A 133 1.81 15.47 6.13
CA ARG A 133 2.42 16.78 5.86
C ARG A 133 1.40 17.84 5.40
N ASN A 134 0.10 17.60 5.62
CA ASN A 134 -1.02 18.47 5.20
C ASN A 134 -1.05 18.78 3.69
N LYS A 135 -0.52 17.89 2.84
CA LYS A 135 -0.69 17.99 1.39
C LYS A 135 -1.90 17.17 0.94
N PRO A 136 -2.83 17.74 0.16
CA PRO A 136 -3.93 16.99 -0.43
C PRO A 136 -3.41 16.04 -1.50
N PHE A 137 -4.04 14.87 -1.61
CA PHE A 137 -3.75 13.89 -2.66
C PHE A 137 -5.00 13.07 -3.00
N ASN A 138 -5.00 12.52 -4.21
CA ASN A 138 -6.06 11.62 -4.68
C ASN A 138 -5.49 10.20 -4.75
N ALA A 139 -6.29 9.19 -4.41
CA ALA A 139 -5.86 7.80 -4.41
C ALA A 139 -7.04 6.85 -4.60
N PHE A 140 -6.74 5.66 -5.13
CA PHE A 140 -7.63 4.51 -5.08
C PHE A 140 -7.36 3.73 -3.79
N LEU A 141 -8.39 3.14 -3.21
CA LEU A 141 -8.27 2.18 -2.12
C LEU A 141 -8.42 0.77 -2.69
N VAL A 142 -7.40 -0.06 -2.49
CA VAL A 142 -7.35 -1.44 -3.00
C VAL A 142 -7.24 -2.38 -1.81
N LEU A 143 -8.09 -3.40 -1.78
CA LEU A 143 -8.00 -4.47 -0.80
C LEU A 143 -6.91 -5.46 -1.22
N GLU A 144 -5.82 -5.51 -0.47
CA GLU A 144 -4.72 -6.45 -0.71
C GLU A 144 -4.64 -7.48 0.43
N LYS A 145 -5.06 -8.72 0.13
CA LYS A 145 -5.10 -9.88 1.03
C LYS A 145 -6.04 -9.67 2.23
N ASN A 146 -5.58 -8.92 3.23
CA ASN A 146 -6.30 -8.67 4.48
C ASN A 146 -6.22 -7.23 4.97
N ARG A 147 -5.71 -6.32 4.12
CA ARG A 147 -5.58 -4.89 4.43
C ARG A 147 -5.92 -4.03 3.22
N VAL A 148 -6.56 -2.91 3.49
CA VAL A 148 -6.78 -1.86 2.49
C VAL A 148 -5.48 -1.04 2.36
N LYS A 149 -5.02 -0.86 1.11
CA LYS A 149 -3.86 -0.03 0.76
C LYS A 149 -4.27 1.07 -0.22
N TYR A 150 -3.50 2.17 -0.19
CA TYR A 150 -3.61 3.22 -1.19
C TYR A 150 -2.86 2.82 -2.47
N ASP A 151 -3.52 2.91 -3.61
CA ASP A 151 -2.92 2.83 -4.94
C ASP A 151 -3.07 4.20 -5.59
N PHE A 152 -1.93 4.82 -5.92
CA PHE A 152 -1.92 6.19 -6.42
C PHE A 152 -1.95 6.19 -7.95
N PRO A 153 -2.74 7.08 -8.58
CA PRO A 153 -2.60 7.29 -10.01
C PRO A 153 -1.17 7.73 -10.35
N PRO A 154 -0.72 7.50 -11.59
CA PRO A 154 0.58 7.97 -12.03
C PRO A 154 0.70 9.48 -11.81
N ARG A 155 1.83 9.91 -11.25
CA ARG A 155 2.05 11.33 -10.95
C ARG A 155 2.08 12.13 -12.25
N ALA A 156 1.36 13.25 -12.29
CA ALA A 156 1.50 14.21 -13.36
C ALA A 156 2.97 14.60 -13.55
N ALA A 157 3.36 14.86 -14.81
CA ALA A 157 4.70 15.27 -15.14
C ALA A 157 5.09 16.56 -14.40
N ALA A 158 6.36 16.68 -14.05
CA ALA A 158 6.88 17.91 -13.48
C ALA A 158 6.67 19.07 -14.48
N ALA A 159 6.40 20.28 -14.00
CA ALA A 159 6.11 21.43 -14.87
C ALA A 159 7.27 21.78 -15.81
N ASP A 160 8.49 21.43 -15.41
CA ASP A 160 9.75 21.60 -16.15
C ASP A 160 10.13 20.38 -17.02
N ALA A 161 9.26 19.37 -17.13
CA ALA A 161 9.53 18.20 -17.95
C ALA A 161 9.59 18.56 -19.44
N LYS A 162 10.63 18.06 -20.13
CA LYS A 162 10.76 18.16 -21.58
C LYS A 162 9.59 17.42 -22.26
N ARG A 163 8.86 18.14 -23.12
CA ARG A 163 7.74 17.61 -23.90
C ARG A 163 8.20 17.19 -25.28
N PHE A 164 7.68 16.07 -25.76
CA PHE A 164 8.00 15.47 -27.04
C PHE A 164 6.73 15.34 -27.89
N PRO A 165 6.85 15.31 -29.23
CA PRO A 165 5.72 15.00 -30.09
C PRO A 165 5.20 13.59 -29.80
N VAL A 166 3.88 13.44 -29.77
CA VAL A 166 3.19 12.17 -29.52
C VAL A 166 2.84 11.55 -30.86
N VAL A 167 3.43 10.39 -31.13
CA VAL A 167 3.10 9.53 -32.26
C VAL A 167 2.04 8.53 -31.78
N PRO A 168 0.79 8.62 -32.26
CA PRO A 168 -0.26 7.70 -31.85
C PRO A 168 0.11 6.25 -32.19
N GLY A 169 -0.34 5.33 -31.34
CA GLY A 169 -0.16 3.89 -31.51
C GLY A 169 0.55 3.22 -30.34
N VAL A 170 0.41 1.89 -30.29
CA VAL A 170 1.03 1.06 -29.24
C VAL A 170 2.55 1.03 -29.45
N VAL A 171 3.30 1.34 -28.41
CA VAL A 171 4.77 1.27 -28.38
C VAL A 171 5.22 -0.15 -28.09
N ALA A 172 4.64 -0.76 -27.06
CA ALA A 172 4.94 -2.12 -26.62
C ALA A 172 3.77 -2.71 -25.83
N ILE A 173 3.78 -4.03 -25.66
CA ILE A 173 2.83 -4.76 -24.81
C ILE A 173 3.56 -5.17 -23.54
N CYS A 174 2.98 -4.88 -22.37
CA CYS A 174 3.59 -5.25 -21.10
C CYS A 174 3.63 -6.79 -20.96
N PRO A 175 4.81 -7.40 -20.69
CA PRO A 175 4.93 -8.86 -20.60
C PRO A 175 4.19 -9.44 -19.39
N GLN A 176 3.96 -8.66 -18.33
CA GLN A 176 3.32 -9.13 -17.10
C GLN A 176 1.79 -9.04 -17.15
N THR A 177 1.26 -7.96 -17.71
CA THR A 177 -0.18 -7.65 -17.65
C THR A 177 -0.87 -7.64 -19.01
N LYS A 178 -0.11 -7.83 -20.10
CA LYS A 178 -0.58 -7.71 -21.50
C LYS A 178 -1.23 -6.36 -21.83
N ALA A 179 -0.95 -5.32 -21.04
CA ALA A 179 -1.45 -3.98 -21.26
C ALA A 179 -0.74 -3.30 -22.44
N ASN A 180 -1.48 -2.53 -23.23
CA ASN A 180 -0.92 -1.66 -24.26
C ASN A 180 -0.21 -0.47 -23.61
N ILE A 181 1.05 -0.25 -23.98
CA ILE A 181 1.82 0.93 -23.59
C ILE A 181 1.79 1.92 -24.75
N ILE A 182 1.36 3.14 -24.46
CA ILE A 182 1.31 4.27 -25.36
C ILE A 182 2.34 5.33 -24.96
N GLU A 183 2.71 6.17 -25.90
CA GLU A 183 3.51 7.35 -25.61
C GLU A 183 2.63 8.57 -25.33
N THR A 184 3.05 9.37 -24.36
CA THR A 184 2.50 10.68 -24.03
C THR A 184 3.57 11.74 -24.27
N GLU A 185 3.27 13.02 -24.05
CA GLU A 185 4.25 14.10 -24.25
C GLU A 185 5.51 13.93 -23.39
N THR A 186 5.40 13.24 -22.25
CA THR A 186 6.46 13.20 -21.22
C THR A 186 6.80 11.78 -20.77
N HIS A 187 5.90 10.81 -20.97
CA HIS A 187 6.06 9.44 -20.47
C HIS A 187 5.60 8.38 -21.47
N TYR A 188 6.10 7.16 -21.32
CA TYR A 188 5.48 5.95 -21.86
C TYR A 188 4.64 5.31 -20.74
N THR A 189 3.33 5.20 -20.95
CA THR A 189 2.35 4.81 -19.92
C THR A 189 1.34 3.83 -20.50
N THR A 190 0.59 3.17 -19.64
CA THR A 190 -0.51 2.29 -20.05
C THR A 190 -1.66 3.11 -20.62
N GLU A 191 -2.32 2.60 -21.67
CA GLU A 191 -3.56 3.17 -22.22
C GLU A 191 -4.69 3.10 -21.17
N ASP A 192 -4.84 1.95 -20.54
CA ASP A 192 -5.89 1.71 -19.54
C ASP A 192 -5.36 1.77 -18.10
N SER A 193 -5.85 2.74 -17.32
CA SER A 193 -5.56 2.85 -15.87
C SER A 193 -6.24 1.77 -15.01
N SER A 194 -7.11 0.96 -15.61
CA SER A 194 -7.78 -0.17 -14.96
C SER A 194 -6.89 -1.41 -14.89
N THR A 195 -5.88 -1.50 -15.76
CA THR A 195 -4.96 -2.64 -15.75
C THR A 195 -3.99 -2.51 -14.57
N SER A 196 -3.64 -3.62 -13.92
CA SER A 196 -2.67 -3.68 -12.80
C SER A 196 -1.22 -3.31 -13.18
N CYS A 197 -1.02 -2.77 -14.38
CA CYS A 197 0.27 -2.39 -14.92
C CYS A 197 0.69 -1.03 -14.36
N LYS A 198 1.88 -1.00 -13.76
CA LYS A 198 2.51 0.16 -13.12
C LYS A 198 3.67 0.73 -13.95
N ILE A 199 3.75 0.37 -15.24
CA ILE A 199 4.75 0.93 -16.16
C ILE A 199 4.44 2.41 -16.38
N HIS A 200 5.38 3.25 -15.95
CA HIS A 200 5.34 4.69 -16.13
C HIS A 200 6.77 5.20 -16.31
N ILE A 201 7.22 5.25 -17.57
CA ILE A 201 8.61 5.51 -17.95
C ILE A 201 8.72 6.95 -18.44
N GLU A 202 9.61 7.77 -17.87
CA GLU A 202 9.91 9.11 -18.37
C GLU A 202 10.53 9.04 -19.78
N ARG A 203 10.10 9.90 -20.71
CA ARG A 203 10.74 10.04 -22.03
C ARG A 203 12.11 10.71 -21.96
N CYS A 204 12.42 11.38 -20.85
CA CYS A 204 13.73 11.95 -20.59
C CYS A 204 14.23 11.46 -19.22
N ILE A 205 15.23 10.58 -19.22
CA ILE A 205 15.78 9.94 -18.02
C ILE A 205 17.20 10.46 -17.81
N SER A 206 17.44 11.14 -16.68
CA SER A 206 18.77 11.71 -16.36
C SER A 206 19.35 12.55 -17.52
N LYS A 207 18.51 13.43 -18.09
CA LYS A 207 18.79 14.32 -19.24
C LYS A 207 19.06 13.62 -20.58
N ARG A 208 18.96 12.29 -20.66
CA ARG A 208 18.96 11.54 -21.92
C ARG A 208 17.53 11.33 -22.40
N ASP A 209 17.27 11.62 -23.66
CA ASP A 209 15.99 11.31 -24.31
C ASP A 209 15.93 9.81 -24.62
N ILE A 210 14.81 9.18 -24.27
CA ILE A 210 14.53 7.77 -24.56
C ILE A 210 13.65 7.71 -25.79
N THR A 211 14.18 7.12 -26.85
CA THR A 211 13.47 6.89 -28.11
C THR A 211 12.39 5.81 -27.96
N ARG A 212 11.45 5.79 -28.90
CA ARG A 212 10.37 4.80 -28.93
C ARG A 212 10.90 3.36 -29.02
N GLU A 213 11.97 3.15 -29.78
CA GLU A 213 12.60 1.84 -29.96
C GLU A 213 13.31 1.35 -28.69
N GLU A 214 14.01 2.26 -28.01
CA GLU A 214 14.64 1.96 -26.71
C GLU A 214 13.61 1.65 -25.64
N ALA A 215 12.50 2.42 -25.60
CA ALA A 215 11.39 2.16 -24.70
C ALA A 215 10.73 0.80 -24.98
N LYS A 216 10.50 0.47 -26.25
CA LYS A 216 9.99 -0.83 -26.66
C LYS A 216 10.92 -1.96 -26.20
N THR A 217 12.21 -1.84 -26.47
CA THR A 217 13.23 -2.81 -26.06
C THR A 217 13.26 -2.98 -24.53
N LEU A 218 13.20 -1.88 -23.78
CA LEU A 218 13.18 -1.90 -22.32
C LEU A 218 11.94 -2.63 -21.77
N ILE A 219 10.77 -2.44 -22.38
CA ILE A 219 9.51 -3.07 -21.95
C ILE A 219 9.46 -4.55 -22.31
N GLU A 220 9.87 -4.92 -23.52
CA GLU A 220 9.80 -6.31 -24.02
C GLU A 220 10.89 -7.20 -23.44
N THR A 221 12.14 -6.73 -23.44
CA THR A 221 13.28 -7.52 -22.97
C THR A 221 13.57 -7.33 -21.47
N GLY A 222 13.04 -6.25 -20.88
CA GLY A 222 13.31 -5.86 -19.50
C GLY A 222 14.61 -5.08 -19.31
N SER A 223 15.41 -4.83 -20.36
CA SER A 223 16.64 -4.04 -20.26
C SER A 223 17.07 -3.38 -21.57
N VAL A 224 17.74 -2.24 -21.51
CA VAL A 224 18.29 -1.55 -22.68
C VAL A 224 19.59 -0.81 -22.34
N GLY A 225 20.48 -0.63 -23.32
CA GLY A 225 21.81 -0.04 -23.16
C GLY A 225 22.93 -1.07 -23.36
N PRO A 226 24.17 -0.79 -22.93
CA PRO A 226 24.60 0.36 -22.13
C PRO A 226 24.59 1.69 -22.91
N PHE A 227 24.31 2.78 -22.20
CA PHE A 227 24.44 4.16 -22.69
C PHE A 227 25.50 4.89 -21.86
N ASP A 228 26.18 5.87 -22.44
CA ASP A 228 27.32 6.59 -21.86
C ASP A 228 27.08 8.09 -21.66
N ASP A 229 25.91 8.60 -22.07
CA ASP A 229 25.53 10.01 -22.09
C ASP A 229 24.50 10.39 -21.01
N PHE A 230 24.27 9.55 -20.00
CA PHE A 230 23.44 9.94 -18.87
C PHE A 230 24.11 10.98 -18.01
N ILE A 231 23.38 11.98 -17.54
CA ILE A 231 23.92 13.06 -16.69
C ILE A 231 23.34 12.96 -15.28
N SER A 232 24.22 12.86 -14.29
CA SER A 232 23.84 12.76 -12.87
C SER A 232 23.14 14.04 -12.39
N LYS A 233 21.94 13.91 -11.82
CA LYS A 233 21.23 15.04 -11.18
C LYS A 233 22.02 15.67 -10.02
N LYS A 234 22.91 14.91 -9.37
CA LYS A 234 23.65 15.35 -8.16
C LYS A 234 24.99 16.01 -8.49
N THR A 235 25.73 15.45 -9.44
CA THR A 235 27.11 15.86 -9.75
C THR A 235 27.23 16.54 -11.12
N ASN A 236 26.18 16.49 -11.93
CA ASN A 236 26.15 16.96 -13.33
C ASN A 236 27.22 16.33 -14.24
N ASN A 237 27.86 15.24 -13.80
CA ASN A 237 28.84 14.49 -14.57
C ASN A 237 28.16 13.42 -15.42
N PRO A 238 28.69 13.11 -16.62
CA PRO A 238 28.23 12.00 -17.42
C PRO A 238 28.55 10.66 -16.74
N PHE A 239 27.71 9.66 -16.96
CA PHE A 239 27.93 8.31 -16.47
C PHE A 239 27.37 7.28 -17.44
N ALA A 240 28.02 6.11 -17.47
CA ALA A 240 27.56 4.98 -18.28
C ALA A 240 26.70 4.00 -17.47
N ALA A 241 25.54 3.62 -18.00
CA ALA A 241 24.64 2.65 -17.39
C ALA A 241 23.73 1.97 -18.42
N SER A 242 23.27 0.77 -18.11
CA SER A 242 22.10 0.17 -18.77
C SER A 242 20.85 0.43 -17.91
N LEU A 243 19.70 0.62 -18.56
CA LEU A 243 18.41 0.66 -17.88
C LEU A 243 17.82 -0.75 -17.80
N TYR A 244 17.15 -1.07 -16.71
CA TYR A 244 16.40 -2.31 -16.56
C TYR A 244 15.09 -2.10 -15.79
N LEU A 245 14.10 -2.93 -16.07
CA LEU A 245 12.84 -2.97 -15.33
C LEU A 245 12.98 -3.86 -14.09
N LYS A 246 12.66 -3.29 -12.93
CA LYS A 246 12.59 -4.03 -11.66
C LYS A 246 11.30 -4.86 -11.60
N LYS A 247 11.22 -5.76 -10.62
CA LYS A 247 10.02 -6.58 -10.37
C LYS A 247 8.75 -5.76 -10.11
N ASN A 248 8.89 -4.56 -9.56
CA ASN A 248 7.79 -3.61 -9.33
C ASN A 248 7.54 -2.69 -10.54
N GLN A 249 8.08 -3.02 -11.72
CA GLN A 249 7.95 -2.26 -12.98
C GLN A 249 8.55 -0.85 -12.96
N ALA A 250 9.32 -0.51 -11.92
CA ALA A 250 10.10 0.72 -11.87
C ALA A 250 11.46 0.56 -12.59
N ILE A 251 12.01 1.66 -13.08
CA ILE A 251 13.30 1.68 -13.77
C ILE A 251 14.45 1.61 -12.74
N GLY A 252 15.49 0.85 -13.08
CA GLY A 252 16.77 0.83 -12.39
C GLY A 252 17.94 1.08 -13.33
N TYR A 253 19.04 1.55 -12.76
CA TYR A 253 20.33 1.66 -13.44
C TYR A 253 21.20 0.45 -13.10
N LYS A 254 21.82 -0.15 -14.12
CA LYS A 254 22.84 -1.18 -13.99
C LYS A 254 24.16 -0.60 -14.49
N PHE A 255 25.08 -0.36 -13.57
CA PHE A 255 26.42 0.15 -13.88
C PHE A 255 27.35 -1.03 -14.18
N ALA A 256 28.28 -0.84 -15.12
CA ALA A 256 29.39 -1.77 -15.29
C ALA A 256 30.21 -1.84 -13.99
N LYS A 257 30.78 -3.01 -13.67
CA LYS A 257 31.71 -3.12 -12.55
C LYS A 257 32.91 -2.22 -12.84
N ARG A 258 33.25 -1.32 -11.90
CA ARG A 258 34.53 -0.60 -11.97
C ARG A 258 35.63 -1.65 -11.90
N SER A 259 36.39 -1.76 -12.98
CA SER A 259 37.72 -2.37 -13.02
C SER A 259 38.69 -1.60 -12.15
#